data_AF-A0A2G4E677-F1
#
_entry.id   AF-A0A2G4E677-F1
#
_cell.length_a   1.000
_cell.length_b   1.000
_cell.length_c   1.000
_cell.angle_alpha   90.00
_cell.angle_beta   90.00
_cell.angle_gamma   90.00
#
_symmetry.space_group_name_H-M   'P 1'
#
loop_
_entity.id
_entity.type
_entity.pdbx_description
1 polymer ?
#
loop_
_entity_poly.entity_id
_entity_poly.type
_entity_poly.pdbx_seq_one_letter_code
_entity_poly.pdbx_strand_id
1 'polypeptide(L)'
;MLKEEQVQALMQICEELVGEPLKQIRGNLAKPATRSSAVFELLAIQAFSAIGRIDYEPFHNSPDLRVTLADGGVLWVEVAFLHERFWEIERQSRELSTALRVEAKRVGVAPEKLWCEFRGHASKDGYKRELPQQHQLKQFLRSDYVRGMFERIAAEPTERFSAAHPDYTVTVFYLPQASSAGGGGLVQEAPKHRSLHQLFKTIKQKAQQHSVEGMRLLGIGSDQSNALLNSSAPGTISPLQTVWAAFSETSSISGVMTVSIRDVPQPLGRSVKRAFPVFYGNGSA
;
A
#
# COMPACT_ATOMS: atom_id res chain seq x y z
N MET A 1 -7.50 9.23 4.34
CA MET A 1 -8.48 8.23 4.82
C MET A 1 -9.75 8.97 5.21
N LEU A 2 -10.93 8.36 5.09
CA LEU A 2 -12.20 9.00 5.41
C LEU A 2 -12.22 9.51 6.85
N LYS A 3 -12.83 10.69 7.07
CA LYS A 3 -13.12 11.21 8.41
C LYS A 3 -14.14 10.32 9.11
N GLU A 4 -14.20 10.37 10.45
CA GLU A 4 -15.14 9.55 11.23
C GLU A 4 -16.59 9.72 10.77
N GLU A 5 -17.04 10.96 10.57
CA GLU A 5 -18.38 11.29 10.08
C GLU A 5 -18.66 10.67 8.71
N GLN A 6 -17.67 10.65 7.81
CA GLN A 6 -17.80 10.04 6.48
C GLN A 6 -17.89 8.52 6.57
N VAL A 7 -17.13 7.91 7.48
CA VAL A 7 -17.21 6.45 7.74
C VAL A 7 -18.56 6.09 8.33
N GLN A 8 -19.08 6.88 9.27
CA GLN A 8 -20.40 6.66 9.88
C GLN A 8 -21.54 6.81 8.86
N ALA A 9 -21.50 7.84 8.02
CA ALA A 9 -22.48 8.02 6.95
C ALA A 9 -22.43 6.86 5.95
N LEU A 10 -21.23 6.43 5.54
CA LEU A 10 -21.06 5.27 4.65
C LEU A 10 -21.61 3.99 5.30
N MET A 11 -21.33 3.78 6.58
CA MET A 11 -21.84 2.64 7.35
C MET A 11 -23.37 2.59 7.34
N GLN A 12 -24.03 3.72 7.60
CA GLN A 12 -25.50 3.82 7.59
C GLN A 12 -26.06 3.48 6.21
N ILE A 13 -25.49 4.07 5.15
CA ILE A 13 -25.89 3.77 3.77
C ILE A 13 -25.75 2.27 3.48
N CYS A 14 -24.64 1.63 3.86
CA CYS A 14 -24.44 0.21 3.61
C CYS A 14 -25.42 -0.68 4.39
N GLU A 15 -25.75 -0.35 5.65
CA GLU A 15 -26.77 -1.10 6.41
C GLU A 15 -28.16 -0.96 5.77
N GLU A 16 -28.51 0.21 5.23
CA GLU A 16 -29.75 0.42 4.49
C GLU A 16 -29.77 -0.39 3.18
N LEU A 17 -28.66 -0.44 2.45
CA LEU A 17 -28.54 -1.17 1.18
C LEU A 17 -28.63 -2.69 1.36
N VAL A 18 -28.07 -3.23 2.44
CA VAL A 18 -28.11 -4.66 2.75
C VAL A 18 -29.42 -5.02 3.47
N GLY A 19 -30.00 -4.07 4.23
CA GLY A 19 -31.23 -4.28 5.00
C GLY A 19 -31.00 -4.87 6.40
N GLU A 20 -29.75 -4.93 6.86
CA GLU A 20 -29.39 -5.46 8.19
C GLU A 20 -28.17 -4.76 8.82
N PRO A 21 -27.98 -4.87 10.15
CA PRO A 21 -26.82 -4.29 10.81
C PRO A 21 -25.51 -5.06 10.53
N LEU A 22 -24.48 -4.38 10.03
CA LEU A 22 -23.18 -5.01 9.71
C LEU A 22 -22.27 -5.05 10.95
N LYS A 23 -22.63 -5.88 11.93
CA LYS A 23 -21.99 -5.95 13.26
C LYS A 23 -20.48 -6.20 13.20
N GLN A 24 -20.03 -7.10 12.32
CA GLN A 24 -18.61 -7.42 12.15
C GLN A 24 -17.80 -6.21 11.66
N ILE A 25 -18.31 -5.51 10.64
CA ILE A 25 -17.69 -4.31 10.10
C ILE A 25 -17.61 -3.21 11.18
N ARG A 26 -18.67 -3.00 11.97
CA ARG A 26 -18.64 -2.05 13.10
C ARG A 26 -17.51 -2.37 14.09
N GLY A 27 -17.38 -3.64 14.47
CA GLY A 27 -16.30 -4.10 15.35
C GLY A 27 -14.91 -3.86 14.77
N ASN A 28 -14.75 -4.03 13.46
CA ASN A 28 -13.49 -3.83 12.76
C ASN A 28 -13.14 -2.35 12.54
N LEU A 29 -14.13 -1.46 12.41
CA LEU A 29 -13.93 -0.01 12.30
C LEU A 29 -13.39 0.64 13.60
N ALA A 30 -13.71 0.05 14.75
CA ALA A 30 -13.23 0.50 16.06
C ALA A 30 -11.73 0.20 16.29
N LYS A 31 -11.14 -0.73 15.53
CA LYS A 31 -9.75 -1.16 15.70
C LYS A 31 -8.86 -0.54 14.62
N PRO A 32 -7.80 0.22 14.98
CA PRO A 32 -6.92 0.86 14.01
C PRO A 32 -6.33 -0.08 12.96
N ALA A 33 -5.98 -1.32 13.36
CA ALA A 33 -5.35 -2.31 12.49
C ALA A 33 -6.25 -2.81 11.36
N THR A 34 -7.56 -2.92 11.61
CA THR A 34 -8.55 -3.47 10.66
C THR A 34 -9.39 -2.41 10.00
N ARG A 35 -9.31 -1.15 10.46
CA ARG A 35 -10.17 -0.06 10.01
C ARG A 35 -10.11 0.17 8.51
N SER A 36 -8.93 0.16 7.89
CA SER A 36 -8.81 0.35 6.43
C SER A 36 -9.48 -0.76 5.63
N SER A 37 -9.36 -2.01 6.09
CA SER A 37 -10.04 -3.15 5.46
C SER A 37 -11.55 -3.01 5.57
N ALA A 38 -12.06 -2.66 6.75
CA ALA A 38 -13.50 -2.47 6.97
C ALA A 38 -14.08 -1.30 6.15
N VAL A 39 -13.33 -0.19 6.02
CA VAL A 39 -13.74 0.92 5.13
C VAL A 39 -13.77 0.47 3.67
N PHE A 40 -12.79 -0.33 3.22
CA PHE A 40 -12.78 -0.84 1.86
C PHE A 40 -13.96 -1.79 1.57
N GLU A 41 -14.32 -2.60 2.55
CA GLU A 41 -15.49 -3.49 2.48
C GLU A 41 -16.80 -2.73 2.35
N LEU A 42 -16.98 -1.64 3.12
CA LEU A 42 -18.13 -0.75 2.95
C LEU A 42 -18.17 -0.11 1.55
N LEU A 43 -17.02 0.32 1.03
CA LEU A 43 -16.94 0.86 -0.33
C LEU A 43 -17.31 -0.19 -1.38
N ALA A 44 -16.94 -1.46 -1.17
CA ALA A 44 -17.32 -2.56 -2.03
C ALA A 44 -18.84 -2.79 -1.99
N ILE A 45 -19.45 -2.86 -0.79
CA ILE A 45 -20.91 -2.98 -0.64
C ILE A 45 -21.63 -1.88 -1.42
N GLN A 46 -21.24 -0.61 -1.20
CA GLN A 46 -21.85 0.53 -1.87
C GLN A 46 -21.65 0.49 -3.39
N ALA A 47 -20.48 0.05 -3.87
CA ALA A 47 -20.21 -0.03 -5.31
C ALA A 47 -21.04 -1.14 -5.97
N PHE A 48 -21.09 -2.33 -5.36
CA PHE A 48 -21.83 -3.46 -5.93
C PHE A 48 -23.35 -3.31 -5.80
N SER A 49 -23.85 -2.52 -4.84
CA SER A 49 -25.28 -2.22 -4.74
C SER A 49 -25.80 -1.41 -5.94
N ALA A 50 -24.91 -0.75 -6.69
CA ALA A 50 -25.28 -0.01 -7.89
C ALA A 50 -25.68 -0.92 -9.07
N ILE A 51 -25.34 -2.21 -9.03
CA ILE A 51 -25.61 -3.16 -10.11
C ILE A 51 -26.64 -4.24 -9.74
N GLY A 52 -27.04 -4.33 -8.47
CA GLY A 52 -28.00 -5.34 -8.01
C GLY A 52 -28.24 -5.30 -6.51
N ARG A 53 -29.16 -6.16 -6.05
CA ARG A 53 -29.44 -6.32 -4.61
C ARG A 53 -28.29 -7.06 -3.93
N ILE A 54 -27.86 -6.58 -2.76
CA ILE A 54 -26.76 -7.15 -1.99
C ILE A 54 -27.30 -7.97 -0.82
N ASP A 55 -26.81 -9.20 -0.70
CA ASP A 55 -26.84 -9.97 0.53
C ASP A 55 -25.38 -10.07 1.06
N TYR A 56 -25.12 -9.60 2.28
CA TYR A 56 -23.79 -9.61 2.93
C TYR A 56 -23.63 -10.88 3.79
N GLU A 57 -22.49 -11.57 3.67
CA GLU A 57 -22.23 -12.85 4.36
C GLU A 57 -23.47 -13.78 4.38
N PRO A 58 -24.08 -14.07 3.21
CA PRO A 58 -25.45 -14.61 3.13
C PRO A 58 -25.65 -15.98 3.81
N PHE A 59 -24.58 -16.76 3.97
CA PHE A 59 -24.59 -17.98 4.75
C PHE A 59 -23.16 -18.34 5.20
N HIS A 60 -23.06 -19.31 6.11
CA HIS A 60 -21.75 -19.77 6.57
C HIS A 60 -20.92 -20.32 5.40
N ASN A 61 -19.65 -19.91 5.32
CA ASN A 61 -18.69 -20.33 4.28
C ASN A 61 -19.08 -19.89 2.84
N SER A 62 -19.64 -18.69 2.71
CA SER A 62 -19.88 -18.02 1.43
C SER A 62 -18.86 -16.90 1.18
N PRO A 63 -18.70 -16.46 -0.08
CA PRO A 63 -18.11 -15.17 -0.39
C PRO A 63 -18.78 -14.02 0.38
N ASP A 64 -18.02 -12.94 0.57
CA ASP A 64 -18.41 -11.79 1.38
C ASP A 64 -19.73 -11.16 0.90
N LEU A 65 -19.97 -11.08 -0.42
CA LEU A 65 -21.20 -10.57 -1.00
C LEU A 65 -21.81 -11.54 -2.01
N ARG A 66 -23.14 -11.59 -2.01
CA ARG A 66 -23.95 -12.08 -3.12
C ARG A 66 -24.72 -10.91 -3.72
N VAL A 67 -24.55 -10.70 -5.02
CA VAL A 67 -25.24 -9.66 -5.78
C VAL A 67 -26.25 -10.32 -6.70
N THR A 68 -27.53 -9.99 -6.51
CA THR A 68 -28.60 -10.40 -7.42
C THR A 68 -28.82 -9.30 -8.44
N LEU A 69 -28.45 -9.58 -9.70
CA LEU A 69 -28.54 -8.66 -10.82
C LEU A 69 -30.00 -8.47 -11.28
N ALA A 70 -30.23 -7.44 -12.10
CA ALA A 70 -31.56 -7.10 -12.59
C ALA A 70 -32.22 -8.21 -13.44
N ASP A 71 -31.42 -9.06 -14.09
CA ASP A 71 -31.87 -10.22 -14.85
C ASP A 71 -32.09 -11.48 -14.00
N GLY A 72 -31.89 -11.38 -12.68
CA GLY A 72 -31.95 -12.50 -11.74
C GLY A 72 -30.66 -13.31 -11.65
N GLY A 73 -29.63 -12.97 -12.44
CA GLY A 73 -28.30 -13.55 -12.36
C GLY A 73 -27.65 -13.30 -11.00
N VAL A 74 -26.79 -14.23 -10.58
CA VAL A 74 -26.05 -14.13 -9.31
C VAL A 74 -24.58 -13.89 -9.59
N LEU A 75 -24.04 -12.87 -8.94
CA LEU A 75 -22.63 -12.55 -8.91
C LEU A 75 -22.12 -12.67 -7.47
N TRP A 76 -21.09 -13.49 -7.28
CA TRP A 76 -20.42 -13.63 -6.00
C TRP A 76 -19.22 -12.71 -5.94
N VAL A 77 -19.02 -12.01 -4.82
CA VAL A 77 -17.90 -11.10 -4.64
C VAL A 77 -17.16 -11.42 -3.35
N GLU A 78 -15.87 -11.63 -3.48
CA GLU A 78 -14.90 -11.61 -2.38
C GLU A 78 -14.28 -10.23 -2.28
N VAL A 79 -14.08 -9.73 -1.08
CA VAL A 79 -13.39 -8.49 -0.78
C VAL A 79 -12.11 -8.79 -0.02
N ALA A 80 -11.02 -8.14 -0.42
CA ALA A 80 -9.74 -8.23 0.28
C ALA A 80 -9.05 -6.86 0.31
N PHE A 81 -8.37 -6.56 1.41
CA PHE A 81 -7.52 -5.38 1.53
C PHE A 81 -6.05 -5.80 1.64
N LEU A 82 -5.20 -5.27 0.76
CA LEU A 82 -3.76 -5.49 0.84
C LEU A 82 -3.14 -4.44 1.75
N HIS A 83 -2.64 -4.90 2.88
CA HIS A 83 -1.75 -4.12 3.72
C HIS A 83 -0.34 -4.10 3.12
N GLU A 84 0.36 -2.97 3.25
CA GLU A 84 1.75 -2.87 2.83
C GLU A 84 2.62 -3.73 3.76
N ARG A 85 3.31 -4.74 3.19
CA ARG A 85 4.10 -5.71 3.97
C ARG A 85 5.26 -5.06 4.74
N PHE A 86 5.74 -3.92 4.26
CA PHE A 86 6.92 -3.22 4.76
C PHE A 86 6.58 -1.80 5.29
N TRP A 87 5.32 -1.57 5.70
CA TRP A 87 4.85 -0.24 6.10
C TRP A 87 5.66 0.35 7.28
N GLU A 88 6.06 -0.48 8.24
CA GLU A 88 6.82 -0.06 9.42
C GLU A 88 8.17 0.52 9.03
N ILE A 89 8.87 -0.15 8.11
CA ILE A 89 10.22 0.20 7.69
C ILE A 89 10.19 1.36 6.66
N GLU A 90 9.14 1.47 5.85
CA GLU A 90 8.85 2.66 5.02
C GLU A 90 8.55 3.89 5.89
N ARG A 91 7.79 3.70 6.98
CA ARG A 91 7.59 4.73 8.00
C ARG A 91 8.92 5.12 8.66
N GLN A 92 9.74 4.16 9.08
CA GLN A 92 11.07 4.43 9.66
C GLN A 92 11.98 5.21 8.70
N SER A 93 11.92 4.90 7.40
CA SER A 93 12.68 5.63 6.36
C SER A 93 12.28 7.11 6.29
N ARG A 94 10.97 7.39 6.36
CA ARG A 94 10.43 8.76 6.41
C ARG A 94 10.79 9.48 7.71
N GLU A 95 10.68 8.80 8.84
CA GLU A 95 11.05 9.34 10.16
C GLU A 95 12.53 9.71 10.22
N LEU A 96 13.41 8.81 9.75
CA LEU A 96 14.86 9.06 9.68
C LEU A 96 15.20 10.23 8.75
N SER A 97 14.61 10.29 7.56
CA SER A 97 14.80 11.42 6.62
C SER A 97 14.39 12.75 7.25
N THR A 98 13.27 12.75 7.98
CA THR A 98 12.76 13.94 8.68
C THR A 98 13.71 14.34 9.81
N ALA A 99 14.18 13.38 10.60
CA ALA A 99 15.10 13.61 11.70
C ALA A 99 16.43 14.21 11.22
N LEU A 100 17.01 13.68 10.14
CA LEU A 100 18.24 14.22 9.53
C LEU A 100 18.06 15.66 9.02
N ARG A 101 16.91 15.97 8.43
CA ARG A 101 16.60 17.34 7.95
C ARG A 101 16.40 18.33 9.10
N VAL A 102 15.77 17.91 10.19
CA VAL A 102 15.65 18.72 11.41
C VAL A 102 17.03 19.00 11.99
N GLU A 103 17.88 17.98 12.02
CA GLU A 103 19.26 18.11 12.50
C GLU A 103 20.10 19.02 11.60
N ALA A 104 19.98 18.90 10.28
CA ALA A 104 20.63 19.80 9.31
C ALA A 104 20.29 21.26 9.58
N LYS A 105 19.00 21.56 9.75
CA LYS A 105 18.53 22.91 10.08
C LYS A 105 19.15 23.42 11.39
N ARG A 106 19.28 22.56 12.40
CA ARG A 106 19.88 22.88 13.71
C ARG A 106 21.34 23.30 13.58
N VAL A 107 22.08 22.70 12.65
CA VAL A 107 23.51 22.97 12.41
C VAL A 107 23.76 23.98 11.27
N GLY A 108 22.71 24.67 10.78
CA GLY A 108 22.84 25.71 9.76
C GLY A 108 22.90 25.21 8.31
N VAL A 109 22.62 23.93 8.07
CA VAL A 109 22.52 23.36 6.72
C VAL A 109 21.06 23.37 6.26
N ALA A 110 20.83 23.90 5.06
CA ALA A 110 19.50 23.95 4.46
C ALA A 110 18.96 22.53 4.21
N PRO A 111 17.79 22.14 4.76
CA PRO A 111 17.26 20.77 4.69
C PRO A 111 17.08 20.20 3.28
N GLU A 112 16.79 21.08 2.31
CA GLU A 112 16.61 20.74 0.90
C GLU A 112 17.87 20.24 0.21
N LYS A 113 19.04 20.56 0.77
CA LYS A 113 20.33 20.08 0.26
C LYS A 113 20.63 18.64 0.66
N LEU A 114 19.82 18.04 1.54
CA LEU A 114 19.98 16.64 1.95
C LEU A 114 18.97 15.74 1.22
N TRP A 115 19.51 14.73 0.56
CA TRP A 115 18.74 13.66 -0.06
C TRP A 115 19.09 12.32 0.58
N CYS A 116 18.10 11.63 1.14
CA CYS A 116 18.28 10.30 1.72
C CYS A 116 17.89 9.23 0.69
N GLU A 117 18.80 8.29 0.43
CA GLU A 117 18.54 7.13 -0.41
C GLU A 117 18.54 5.84 0.42
N PHE A 118 17.49 5.04 0.27
CA PHE A 118 17.32 3.80 1.01
C PHE A 118 17.28 2.59 0.06
N ARG A 119 18.45 2.03 -0.24
CA ARG A 119 18.57 0.94 -1.23
C ARG A 119 18.20 -0.43 -0.69
N GLY A 120 18.46 -0.68 0.60
CA GLY A 120 18.31 -1.99 1.20
C GLY A 120 19.27 -3.06 0.63
N HIS A 121 19.25 -4.24 1.23
CA HIS A 121 19.90 -5.43 0.69
C HIS A 121 18.92 -6.25 -0.15
N ALA A 122 19.38 -6.75 -1.29
CA ALA A 122 18.56 -7.61 -2.13
C ALA A 122 18.18 -8.91 -1.39
N SER A 123 16.90 -9.26 -1.46
CA SER A 123 16.32 -10.47 -0.89
C SER A 123 15.31 -11.07 -1.87
N LYS A 124 14.75 -12.24 -1.54
CA LYS A 124 13.72 -12.89 -2.38
C LYS A 124 12.43 -12.05 -2.48
N ASP A 125 12.10 -11.32 -1.42
CA ASP A 125 10.87 -10.53 -1.30
C ASP A 125 11.03 -9.09 -1.84
N GLY A 126 12.24 -8.71 -2.27
CA GLY A 126 12.62 -7.37 -2.71
C GLY A 126 13.80 -6.83 -1.92
N TYR A 127 13.79 -5.57 -1.52
CA TYR A 127 14.96 -4.91 -0.91
C TYR A 127 14.74 -4.66 0.59
N LYS A 128 15.42 -5.42 1.45
CA LYS A 128 15.28 -5.30 2.91
C LYS A 128 16.13 -4.13 3.41
N ARG A 129 15.50 -3.12 4.00
CA ARG A 129 16.23 -2.00 4.61
C ARG A 129 16.65 -2.33 6.04
N GLU A 130 17.85 -1.91 6.39
CA GLU A 130 18.36 -1.90 7.76
C GLU A 130 18.50 -0.45 8.19
N LEU A 131 17.72 -0.05 9.18
CA LEU A 131 17.59 1.33 9.65
C LEU A 131 17.67 1.36 11.18
N PRO A 132 18.13 2.47 11.77
CA PRO A 132 18.07 2.66 13.21
C PRO A 132 16.62 2.57 13.69
N GLN A 133 16.40 1.83 14.78
CA GLN A 133 15.09 1.79 15.42
C GLN A 133 14.72 3.15 16.00
N GLN A 134 13.43 3.39 16.24
CA GLN A 134 12.93 4.68 16.71
C GLN A 134 13.63 5.15 18.01
N HIS A 135 13.88 4.23 18.94
CA HIS A 135 14.59 4.55 20.20
C HIS A 135 16.08 4.85 19.99
N GLN A 136 16.67 4.40 18.88
CA GLN A 136 18.08 4.62 18.52
C GLN A 136 18.30 5.91 17.72
N LEU A 137 17.25 6.56 17.22
CA LEU A 137 17.38 7.76 16.37
C LEU A 137 18.23 8.87 17.00
N LYS A 138 18.07 9.13 18.31
CA LYS A 138 18.88 10.14 19.01
C LYS A 138 20.36 9.77 19.05
N GLN A 139 20.67 8.49 19.22
CA GLN A 139 22.05 7.99 19.20
C GLN A 139 22.62 8.07 17.77
N PHE A 140 21.83 7.66 16.78
CA PHE A 140 22.18 7.75 15.36
C PHE A 140 22.55 9.19 14.96
N LEU A 141 21.74 10.19 15.32
CA LEU A 141 22.01 11.60 14.99
C LEU A 141 23.28 12.15 15.66
N ARG A 142 23.77 11.52 16.72
CA ARG A 142 24.99 11.90 17.44
C ARG A 142 26.22 11.09 17.00
N SER A 143 26.03 10.13 16.12
CA SER A 143 27.11 9.27 15.62
C SER A 143 28.18 10.07 14.89
N ASP A 144 29.39 9.52 14.87
CA ASP A 144 30.51 10.12 14.14
C ASP A 144 30.24 10.17 12.63
N TYR A 145 29.41 9.26 12.11
CA TYR A 145 28.92 9.31 10.72
C TYR A 145 28.16 10.62 10.44
N VAL A 146 27.16 10.96 11.25
CA VAL A 146 26.35 12.18 11.05
C VAL A 146 27.20 13.43 11.29
N ARG A 147 28.06 13.40 12.31
CA ARG A 147 28.96 14.50 12.61
C ARG A 147 29.94 14.76 11.46
N GLY A 148 30.66 13.74 11.00
CA GLY A 148 31.62 13.85 9.90
C GLY A 148 30.97 14.31 8.60
N MET A 149 29.72 13.91 8.34
CA MET A 149 28.95 14.42 7.21
C MET A 149 28.75 15.94 7.30
N PHE A 150 28.32 16.47 8.45
CA PHE A 150 28.10 17.91 8.60
C PHE A 150 29.41 18.71 8.66
N GLU A 151 30.47 18.15 9.25
CA GLU A 151 31.82 18.73 9.23
C GLU A 151 32.32 18.87 7.78
N ARG A 152 32.11 17.85 6.94
CA ARG A 152 32.44 17.94 5.51
C ARG A 152 31.62 19.01 4.78
N ILE A 153 30.32 19.13 5.07
CA ILE A 153 29.48 20.19 4.48
C ILE A 153 30.02 21.58 4.88
N ALA A 154 30.45 21.75 6.12
CA ALA A 154 31.01 23.01 6.59
C ALA A 154 32.35 23.34 5.92
N ALA A 155 33.20 22.33 5.69
CA ALA A 155 34.49 22.49 5.02
C ALA A 155 34.35 22.75 3.51
N GLU A 156 33.42 22.05 2.85
CA GLU A 156 33.27 22.01 1.39
C GLU A 156 31.80 22.31 0.97
N PRO A 157 31.23 23.49 1.28
CA PRO A 157 29.79 23.75 1.16
C PRO A 157 29.27 23.73 -0.28
N THR A 158 30.14 23.83 -1.29
CA THR A 158 29.78 23.83 -2.72
C THR A 158 30.00 22.48 -3.39
N GLU A 159 30.66 21.52 -2.72
CA GLU A 159 30.97 20.22 -3.31
C GLU A 159 29.84 19.23 -3.05
N ARG A 160 29.39 18.53 -4.10
CA ARG A 160 28.42 17.44 -3.96
C ARG A 160 29.15 16.19 -3.45
N PHE A 161 28.54 15.47 -2.53
CA PHE A 161 29.06 14.17 -2.11
C PHE A 161 27.95 13.23 -1.64
N SER A 162 28.30 11.96 -1.49
CA SER A 162 27.47 10.95 -0.83
C SER A 162 28.24 10.29 0.30
N ALA A 163 27.52 9.87 1.34
CA ALA A 163 28.05 9.14 2.47
C ALA A 163 27.12 7.96 2.75
N ALA A 164 27.58 6.74 2.49
CA ALA A 164 26.88 5.53 2.88
C ALA A 164 27.13 5.24 4.37
N HIS A 165 26.10 4.90 5.13
CA HIS A 165 26.28 4.49 6.51
C HIS A 165 26.93 3.09 6.55
N PRO A 166 27.90 2.83 7.46
CA PRO A 166 28.57 1.53 7.54
C PRO A 166 27.62 0.38 7.92
N ASP A 167 26.76 0.61 8.92
CA ASP A 167 25.90 -0.44 9.50
C ASP A 167 24.44 -0.42 9.03
N TYR A 168 24.04 0.58 8.24
CA TYR A 168 22.64 0.77 7.83
C TYR A 168 22.56 0.96 6.32
N THR A 169 21.46 0.56 5.72
CA THR A 169 21.26 0.63 4.26
C THR A 169 20.82 2.02 3.78
N VAL A 170 21.30 3.08 4.43
CA VAL A 170 21.01 4.48 4.10
C VAL A 170 22.26 5.15 3.53
N THR A 171 22.06 5.86 2.43
CA THR A 171 23.06 6.75 1.85
C THR A 171 22.51 8.16 1.89
N VAL A 172 23.24 9.09 2.50
CA VAL A 172 22.89 10.51 2.48
C VAL A 172 23.70 11.20 1.41
N PHE A 173 23.03 11.98 0.57
CA PHE A 173 23.64 12.82 -0.46
C PHE A 173 23.51 14.27 -0.03
N TYR A 174 24.61 15.00 -0.15
CA TYR A 174 24.61 16.45 -0.09
C TYR A 174 24.61 17.03 -1.51
N LEU A 175 23.56 17.78 -1.82
CA LEU A 175 23.27 18.37 -3.12
C LEU A 175 23.19 19.90 -2.96
N PRO A 176 24.30 20.64 -3.11
CA PRO A 176 24.37 22.06 -2.76
C PRO A 176 23.45 22.96 -3.60
N GLN A 177 23.10 22.53 -4.82
CA GLN A 177 22.23 23.23 -5.76
C GLN A 177 20.76 22.78 -5.69
N ALA A 178 20.40 21.86 -4.81
CA ALA A 178 19.03 21.39 -4.71
C ALA A 178 18.12 22.47 -4.13
N SER A 179 17.03 22.78 -4.85
CA SER A 179 15.98 23.69 -4.42
C SER A 179 14.78 22.99 -3.79
N SER A 180 14.80 21.66 -3.76
CA SER A 180 13.75 20.85 -3.14
C SER A 180 14.34 19.68 -2.37
N ALA A 181 13.85 19.49 -1.15
CA ALA A 181 14.17 18.33 -0.34
C ALA A 181 13.48 17.10 -0.94
N GLY A 182 14.18 15.98 -0.96
CA GLY A 182 13.51 14.71 -1.21
C GLY A 182 14.29 13.52 -0.73
N GLY A 183 13.77 12.35 -1.06
CA GLY A 183 14.33 11.07 -0.69
C GLY A 183 13.82 10.05 -1.67
N GLY A 184 14.61 9.02 -1.88
CA GLY A 184 14.33 7.96 -2.83
C GLY A 184 14.78 6.63 -2.28
N GLY A 185 14.38 5.56 -2.92
CA GLY A 185 14.78 4.22 -2.54
C GLY A 185 14.12 3.23 -3.45
N LEU A 186 14.69 2.04 -3.52
CA LEU A 186 14.01 0.94 -4.16
C LEU A 186 12.79 0.60 -3.30
N VAL A 187 11.65 0.39 -3.96
CA VAL A 187 10.45 -0.12 -3.31
C VAL A 187 10.79 -1.46 -2.67
N GLN A 188 10.53 -1.60 -1.37
CA GLN A 188 10.90 -2.83 -0.68
C GLN A 188 10.11 -4.04 -1.18
N GLU A 189 8.83 -3.84 -1.51
CA GLU A 189 8.00 -4.85 -2.15
C GLU A 189 8.30 -4.93 -3.64
N ALA A 190 9.32 -5.70 -3.98
CA ALA A 190 9.82 -5.92 -5.33
C ALA A 190 10.07 -7.42 -5.59
N PRO A 191 9.05 -8.30 -5.42
CA PRO A 191 9.24 -9.73 -5.55
C PRO A 191 9.62 -10.11 -6.98
N LYS A 192 10.64 -10.96 -7.10
CA LYS A 192 11.09 -11.53 -8.40
C LYS A 192 10.35 -12.81 -8.78
N HIS A 193 9.58 -13.38 -7.85
CA HIS A 193 8.81 -14.60 -8.04
C HIS A 193 7.34 -14.38 -7.68
N ARG A 194 6.43 -14.91 -8.51
CA ARG A 194 4.98 -14.72 -8.35
C ARG A 194 4.46 -15.25 -7.01
N SER A 195 5.02 -16.36 -6.53
CA SER A 195 4.65 -16.97 -5.25
C SER A 195 4.96 -16.09 -4.05
N LEU A 196 5.81 -15.07 -4.20
CA LEU A 196 6.15 -14.11 -3.15
C LEU A 196 5.32 -12.82 -3.25
N HIS A 197 4.63 -12.60 -4.37
CA HIS A 197 3.82 -11.41 -4.61
C HIS A 197 2.52 -11.46 -3.81
N GLN A 198 2.22 -10.40 -3.04
CA GLN A 198 1.08 -10.41 -2.11
C GLN A 198 -0.26 -10.56 -2.85
N LEU A 199 -0.43 -9.87 -3.98
CA LEU A 199 -1.59 -10.03 -4.85
C LEU A 199 -1.81 -11.50 -5.28
N PHE A 200 -0.75 -12.21 -5.69
CA PHE A 200 -0.82 -13.63 -6.07
C PHE A 200 -1.33 -14.48 -4.90
N LYS A 201 -0.70 -14.31 -3.73
CA LYS A 201 -1.05 -15.07 -2.51
C LYS A 201 -2.50 -14.83 -2.12
N THR A 202 -2.96 -13.58 -2.12
CA THR A 202 -4.34 -13.22 -1.79
C THR A 202 -5.33 -13.82 -2.77
N ILE A 203 -5.06 -13.77 -4.09
CA ILE A 203 -5.93 -14.41 -5.09
C ILE A 203 -6.01 -15.92 -4.85
N LYS A 204 -4.87 -16.61 -4.70
CA LYS A 204 -4.83 -18.05 -4.46
C LYS A 204 -5.54 -18.44 -3.16
N GLN A 205 -5.34 -17.67 -2.09
CA GLN A 205 -6.00 -17.91 -0.81
C GLN A 205 -7.52 -17.77 -0.94
N LYS A 206 -8.01 -16.65 -1.48
CA LYS A 206 -9.45 -16.41 -1.64
C LYS A 206 -10.08 -17.44 -2.59
N ALA A 207 -9.40 -17.80 -3.67
CA ALA A 207 -9.84 -18.82 -4.61
C ALA A 207 -10.13 -20.19 -3.98
N GLN A 208 -9.34 -20.56 -2.97
CA GLN A 208 -9.44 -21.85 -2.26
C GLN A 208 -10.47 -21.84 -1.13
N GLN A 209 -10.92 -20.67 -0.67
CA GLN A 209 -11.83 -20.58 0.48
C GLN A 209 -13.23 -21.10 0.16
N HIS A 210 -13.78 -20.74 -0.99
CA HIS A 210 -15.17 -21.03 -1.32
C HIS A 210 -15.27 -21.62 -2.73
N SER A 211 -16.24 -22.51 -2.90
CA SER A 211 -16.68 -23.05 -4.19
C SER A 211 -18.14 -22.69 -4.36
N VAL A 212 -18.44 -21.81 -5.31
CA VAL A 212 -19.79 -21.32 -5.58
C VAL A 212 -20.11 -21.49 -7.06
N GLU A 213 -21.38 -21.71 -7.37
CA GLU A 213 -21.86 -21.77 -8.75
C GLU A 213 -22.09 -20.35 -9.29
N GLY A 214 -21.67 -20.12 -10.53
CA GLY A 214 -21.82 -18.84 -11.22
C GLY A 214 -20.58 -17.95 -11.18
N MET A 215 -20.75 -16.69 -11.58
CA MET A 215 -19.64 -15.75 -11.70
C MET A 215 -19.12 -15.34 -10.33
N ARG A 216 -17.81 -15.47 -10.12
CA ARG A 216 -17.14 -15.06 -8.89
C ARG A 216 -16.07 -14.02 -9.15
N LEU A 217 -16.22 -12.86 -8.54
CA LEU A 217 -15.25 -11.76 -8.60
C LEU A 217 -14.50 -11.63 -7.28
N LEU A 218 -13.26 -11.14 -7.38
CA LEU A 218 -12.45 -10.78 -6.24
C LEU A 218 -12.07 -9.30 -6.33
N GLY A 219 -12.62 -8.47 -5.44
CA GLY A 219 -12.30 -7.07 -5.26
C GLY A 219 -11.15 -6.89 -4.27
N ILE A 220 -10.01 -6.36 -4.74
CA ILE A 220 -8.79 -6.18 -3.95
C ILE A 220 -8.42 -4.71 -3.88
N GLY A 221 -8.44 -4.15 -2.67
CA GLY A 221 -8.16 -2.74 -2.42
C GLY A 221 -6.83 -2.51 -1.74
N SER A 222 -6.23 -1.35 -1.96
CA SER A 222 -5.23 -0.80 -1.06
C SER A 222 -5.08 0.70 -1.25
N ASP A 223 -4.78 1.41 -0.16
CA ASP A 223 -4.38 2.82 -0.20
C ASP A 223 -2.89 3.06 0.06
N GLN A 224 -2.12 1.97 0.20
CA GLN A 224 -0.71 1.97 0.63
C GLN A 224 0.16 0.91 -0.06
N SER A 225 -0.39 -0.24 -0.47
CA SER A 225 0.39 -1.36 -0.96
C SER A 225 0.94 -1.13 -2.37
N ASN A 226 2.25 -1.30 -2.49
CA ASN A 226 2.97 -1.29 -3.77
C ASN A 226 2.64 -2.50 -4.65
N ALA A 227 2.05 -3.57 -4.11
CA ALA A 227 1.61 -4.75 -4.87
C ALA A 227 0.50 -4.45 -5.90
N LEU A 228 -0.24 -3.34 -5.73
CA LEU A 228 -1.23 -2.88 -6.72
C LEU A 228 -0.68 -1.78 -7.64
N LEU A 229 0.59 -1.40 -7.45
CA LEU A 229 1.27 -0.41 -8.26
C LEU A 229 2.17 -1.12 -9.29
N ASN A 230 2.35 -0.53 -10.46
CA ASN A 230 3.47 -0.91 -11.31
C ASN A 230 4.75 -0.44 -10.61
N SER A 231 5.45 -1.35 -9.94
CA SER A 231 6.76 -1.07 -9.35
C SER A 231 7.73 -0.64 -10.45
N SER A 232 8.52 0.39 -10.18
CA SER A 232 9.60 0.85 -11.04
C SER A 232 10.93 0.13 -10.77
N ALA A 233 10.95 -0.86 -9.87
CA ALA A 233 12.16 -1.62 -9.57
C ALA A 233 12.50 -2.60 -10.72
N PRO A 234 13.78 -2.70 -11.15
CA PRO A 234 14.15 -3.61 -12.23
C PRO A 234 13.86 -5.08 -11.91
N GLY A 235 13.25 -5.79 -12.87
CA GLY A 235 13.02 -7.24 -12.77
C GLY A 235 11.89 -7.65 -11.80
N THR A 236 11.01 -6.73 -11.41
CA THR A 236 9.81 -7.06 -10.64
C THR A 236 8.70 -7.60 -11.51
N ILE A 237 7.92 -8.53 -10.96
CA ILE A 237 6.70 -9.02 -11.60
C ILE A 237 5.61 -7.97 -11.44
N SER A 238 4.94 -7.62 -12.52
CA SER A 238 3.86 -6.62 -12.49
C SER A 238 2.55 -7.19 -11.90
N PRO A 239 1.63 -6.34 -11.42
CA PRO A 239 0.29 -6.79 -11.00
C PRO A 239 -0.43 -7.58 -12.09
N LEU A 240 -0.32 -7.15 -13.36
CA LEU A 240 -0.90 -7.84 -14.52
C LEU A 240 -0.34 -9.27 -14.65
N GLN A 241 0.99 -9.43 -14.65
CA GLN A 241 1.63 -10.75 -14.73
C GLN A 241 1.25 -11.64 -13.55
N THR A 242 1.15 -11.06 -12.36
CA THR A 242 0.72 -11.75 -11.15
C THR A 242 -0.70 -12.31 -11.27
N VAL A 243 -1.66 -11.49 -11.73
CA VAL A 243 -3.06 -11.92 -11.87
C VAL A 243 -3.19 -13.02 -12.92
N TRP A 244 -2.56 -12.88 -14.08
CA TRP A 244 -2.58 -13.93 -15.11
C TRP A 244 -1.99 -15.24 -14.63
N ALA A 245 -0.90 -15.18 -13.86
CA ALA A 245 -0.33 -16.38 -13.29
C ALA A 245 -1.26 -17.01 -12.25
N ALA A 246 -2.01 -16.22 -11.47
CA ALA A 246 -3.01 -16.76 -10.55
C ALA A 246 -4.17 -17.43 -11.31
N PHE A 247 -4.68 -16.82 -12.38
CA PHE A 247 -5.70 -17.43 -13.26
C PHE A 247 -5.23 -18.72 -13.91
N SER A 248 -3.96 -18.83 -14.30
CA SER A 248 -3.41 -20.08 -14.83
C SER A 248 -3.43 -21.24 -13.82
N GLU A 249 -3.54 -20.93 -12.52
CA GLU A 249 -3.57 -21.92 -11.44
C GLU A 249 -4.89 -21.92 -10.66
N THR A 250 -5.95 -21.28 -11.18
CA THR A 250 -7.25 -21.15 -10.52
C THR A 250 -8.36 -20.91 -11.55
N SER A 251 -9.38 -21.76 -11.55
CA SER A 251 -10.61 -21.58 -12.34
C SER A 251 -11.80 -21.08 -11.52
N SER A 252 -11.73 -21.05 -10.18
CA SER A 252 -12.87 -20.68 -9.33
C SER A 252 -13.16 -19.17 -9.25
N ILE A 253 -12.31 -18.32 -9.85
CA ILE A 253 -12.47 -16.87 -9.88
C ILE A 253 -12.60 -16.45 -11.35
N SER A 254 -13.74 -15.85 -11.69
CA SER A 254 -14.08 -15.34 -13.02
C SER A 254 -13.42 -13.99 -13.31
N GLY A 255 -13.08 -13.22 -12.29
CA GLY A 255 -12.38 -11.95 -12.47
C GLY A 255 -11.83 -11.35 -11.19
N VAL A 256 -10.83 -10.50 -11.34
CA VAL A 256 -10.20 -9.74 -10.24
C VAL A 256 -10.34 -8.26 -10.55
N MET A 257 -10.88 -7.50 -9.62
CA MET A 257 -10.87 -6.04 -9.66
C MET A 257 -9.86 -5.53 -8.63
N THR A 258 -8.81 -4.84 -9.07
CA THR A 258 -7.88 -4.17 -8.14
C THR A 258 -8.21 -2.69 -8.06
N VAL A 259 -8.13 -2.11 -6.86
CA VAL A 259 -8.35 -0.68 -6.64
C VAL A 259 -7.20 -0.12 -5.83
N SER A 260 -6.39 0.72 -6.47
CA SER A 260 -5.33 1.46 -5.79
C SER A 260 -5.77 2.88 -5.50
N ILE A 261 -5.72 3.32 -4.24
CA ILE A 261 -6.09 4.68 -3.85
C ILE A 261 -4.83 5.49 -3.57
N ARG A 262 -4.57 6.53 -4.37
CA ARG A 262 -3.31 7.30 -4.34
C ARG A 262 -3.56 8.79 -4.29
N ASP A 263 -2.64 9.52 -3.68
CA ASP A 263 -2.62 10.97 -3.72
C ASP A 263 -2.20 11.45 -5.11
N VAL A 264 -3.08 12.22 -5.76
CA VAL A 264 -2.83 12.84 -7.06
C VAL A 264 -2.54 14.32 -6.85
N PRO A 265 -1.31 14.79 -7.13
CA PRO A 265 -0.96 16.20 -7.05
C PRO A 265 -1.92 17.04 -7.89
N GLN A 266 -2.38 18.16 -7.35
CA GLN A 266 -3.16 19.14 -8.10
C GLN A 266 -2.23 20.30 -8.48
N PRO A 267 -2.28 20.83 -9.72
CA PRO A 267 -1.34 21.85 -10.19
C PRO A 267 -1.24 23.10 -9.29
N LEU A 268 -2.32 23.46 -8.60
CA LEU A 268 -2.43 24.66 -7.77
C LEU A 268 -3.09 24.38 -6.40
N GLY A 269 -3.09 23.13 -5.95
CA GLY A 269 -3.87 22.73 -4.78
C GLY A 269 -3.25 21.60 -3.97
N ARG A 270 -3.93 21.24 -2.88
CA ARG A 270 -3.57 20.04 -2.10
C ARG A 270 -3.80 18.80 -2.95
N SER A 271 -2.92 17.81 -2.80
CA SER A 271 -3.13 16.50 -3.39
C SER A 271 -4.48 15.93 -2.96
N VAL A 272 -5.15 15.25 -3.89
CA VAL A 272 -6.45 14.60 -3.65
C VAL A 272 -6.28 13.11 -3.83
N LYS A 273 -6.80 12.31 -2.89
CA LYS A 273 -6.83 10.86 -3.07
C LYS A 273 -7.81 10.49 -4.19
N ARG A 274 -7.33 9.74 -5.18
CA ARG A 274 -8.15 9.17 -6.27
C ARG A 274 -8.01 7.65 -6.29
N ALA A 275 -9.10 6.98 -6.65
CA ALA A 275 -9.12 5.55 -6.89
C ALA A 275 -8.76 5.25 -8.34
N PHE A 276 -7.93 4.22 -8.53
CA PHE A 276 -7.50 3.72 -9.83
C PHE A 276 -7.90 2.24 -9.93
N PRO A 277 -9.13 1.96 -10.41
CA PRO A 277 -9.60 0.59 -10.59
C PRO A 277 -9.01 -0.03 -11.86
N VAL A 278 -8.69 -1.33 -11.79
CA VAL A 278 -8.34 -2.17 -12.95
C VAL A 278 -9.08 -3.48 -12.85
N PHE A 279 -9.68 -3.93 -13.94
CA PHE A 279 -10.39 -5.21 -14.02
C PHE A 279 -9.62 -6.20 -14.89
N TYR A 280 -9.49 -7.43 -14.39
CA TYR A 280 -8.89 -8.56 -15.08
C TYR A 280 -9.93 -9.68 -15.19
N GLY A 281 -10.30 -10.04 -16.41
CA GLY A 281 -11.21 -11.16 -16.66
C GLY A 281 -10.43 -12.48 -16.79
N ASN A 282 -10.97 -13.56 -16.22
CA ASN A 282 -10.45 -14.90 -16.38
C ASN A 282 -11.26 -15.63 -17.47
N GLY A 283 -10.70 -15.72 -18.68
CA GLY A 283 -11.40 -16.36 -19.81
C GLY A 283 -11.55 -17.89 -19.70
N SER A 284 -10.98 -18.52 -18.68
CA SER A 284 -11.05 -19.97 -18.43
C SER A 284 -11.96 -20.37 -17.27
N ALA A 285 -12.65 -19.42 -16.66
CA ALA A 285 -13.54 -19.60 -15.51
C ALA A 285 -15.02 -19.54 -15.90
#